data_AF-A0A2G6K9Q9-F1
#
_entry.id   AF-A0A2G6K9Q9-F1
#
_cell.length_a   1.000
_cell.length_b   1.000
_cell.length_c   1.000
_cell.angle_alpha   90.00
_cell.angle_beta   90.00
_cell.angle_gamma   90.00
#
_symmetry.space_group_name_H-M   'P 1'
#
loop_
_entity.id
_entity.type
_entity.pdbx_description
1 polymer ?
#
loop_
_entity_poly.entity_id
_entity_poly.type
_entity_poly.pdbx_seq_one_letter_code
_entity_poly.pdbx_strand_id
1 'polypeptide(L)'
;MTTVSKARQLDRRLIRLAIPALGNLAIGPIYVLVDTAIVGRIGTDQLAGLAIAATVLSLVFISGTSLTYGTTEQVAYRLGAGDRPGAATVGVQSAWIALGIGIIEAILLAVFASPIVSVFGGRGEVATHAVTYLTISAVGIPFVMLALSIQGTLRGEADFTSPLAVLAVSNLANLVIELIMVFGLHLGIAGSAWSTVIAQVGAGIWFIAQALPRFGRASHRYPRWVDMVPLLTAGQHLVIRVAAMLVVASGSTAVAARIDKPTLAAFQVVGSLFRFVGLSLDALALPVQTLVAERLGRDDRADAAFVSTRAIRLSIGLGAVMAAITLAASVFSAPLFSNDPGVQSRIAAGMVWLGIALLPAAIAFTYDGVLIGASDYRFLGRAAVGYLGVMIPIAIAILTWPSVGIGGIWAGWLVWLMMRAGVNHVRVQRLLGKGSPSLAQPVS
;
A
#
# COMPACT_ATOMS: atom_id res chain seq x y z
N MET A 1 -30.41 7.75 20.68
CA MET A 1 -29.39 6.68 20.59
C MET A 1 -28.35 6.92 21.68
N THR A 2 -28.00 5.90 22.48
CA THR A 2 -26.93 6.06 23.49
C THR A 2 -25.56 6.15 22.81
N THR A 3 -24.60 6.84 23.41
CA THR A 3 -23.22 6.96 22.88
C THR A 3 -22.60 5.59 22.61
N VAL A 4 -22.96 4.58 23.41
CA VAL A 4 -22.55 3.17 23.25
C VAL A 4 -23.14 2.55 21.98
N SER A 5 -24.40 2.81 21.65
CA SER A 5 -25.01 2.28 20.42
C SER A 5 -24.37 2.90 19.16
N LYS A 6 -24.04 4.20 19.19
CA LYS A 6 -23.34 4.89 18.10
C LYS A 6 -21.93 4.32 17.89
N ALA A 7 -21.18 4.09 18.97
CA ALA A 7 -19.84 3.49 18.89
C ALA A 7 -19.88 2.08 18.29
N ARG A 8 -20.80 1.22 18.75
CA ARG A 8 -20.91 -0.16 18.25
C ARG A 8 -21.30 -0.24 16.78
N GLN A 9 -22.17 0.67 16.31
CA GLN A 9 -22.53 0.75 14.90
C GLN A 9 -21.35 1.19 14.03
N LEU A 10 -20.58 2.17 14.49
CA LEU A 10 -19.39 2.63 13.78
C LEU A 10 -18.32 1.55 13.70
N ASP A 11 -18.05 0.83 14.79
CA ASP A 11 -17.08 -0.27 14.78
C ASP A 11 -17.49 -1.37 13.79
N ARG A 12 -18.78 -1.75 13.79
CA ARG A 12 -19.32 -2.70 12.80
C ARG A 12 -19.17 -2.20 11.38
N ARG A 13 -19.39 -0.91 11.13
CA ARG A 13 -19.19 -0.30 9.81
C ARG A 13 -17.73 -0.35 9.39
N LEU A 14 -16.80 0.01 10.27
CA LEU A 14 -15.35 -0.06 10.02
C LEU A 14 -14.92 -1.48 9.67
N ILE A 15 -15.30 -2.48 10.47
CA ILE A 15 -14.95 -3.89 10.24
C ILE A 15 -15.54 -4.39 8.91
N ARG A 16 -16.81 -4.07 8.63
CA ARG A 16 -17.47 -4.47 7.38
C ARG A 16 -16.79 -3.91 6.14
N LEU A 17 -16.19 -2.72 6.22
CA LEU A 17 -15.41 -2.13 5.13
C LEU A 17 -13.97 -2.67 5.09
N ALA A 18 -13.38 -2.97 6.26
CA ALA A 18 -12.01 -3.47 6.36
C ALA A 18 -11.85 -4.90 5.79
N ILE A 19 -12.87 -5.76 5.89
CA ILE A 19 -12.82 -7.13 5.33
C ILE A 19 -12.60 -7.11 3.80
N PRO A 20 -13.44 -6.44 3.00
CA PRO A 20 -13.18 -6.36 1.56
C PRO A 20 -11.94 -5.52 1.23
N ALA A 21 -11.57 -4.53 2.06
CA ALA A 21 -10.31 -3.81 1.92
C ALA A 21 -9.09 -4.74 2.09
N LEU A 22 -9.12 -5.66 3.05
CA LEU A 22 -8.09 -6.69 3.22
C LEU A 22 -8.00 -7.59 1.99
N GLY A 23 -9.14 -8.02 1.45
CA GLY A 23 -9.16 -8.78 0.20
C GLY A 23 -8.51 -8.02 -0.96
N ASN A 24 -8.82 -6.73 -1.11
CA ASN A 24 -8.22 -5.87 -2.14
C ASN A 24 -6.68 -5.78 -2.00
N LEU A 25 -6.17 -5.77 -0.77
CA LEU A 25 -4.73 -5.72 -0.48
C LEU A 25 -4.04 -7.09 -0.63
N ALA A 26 -4.77 -8.18 -0.36
CA ALA A 26 -4.20 -9.53 -0.33
C ALA A 26 -4.17 -10.22 -1.71
N ILE A 27 -5.15 -9.94 -2.59
CA ILE A 27 -5.26 -10.63 -3.90
C ILE A 27 -4.00 -10.46 -4.75
N GLY A 28 -3.45 -9.25 -4.84
CA GLY A 28 -2.25 -8.99 -5.65
C GLY A 28 -1.06 -9.84 -5.20
N PRO A 29 -0.62 -9.74 -3.93
CA PRO A 29 0.46 -10.58 -3.41
C PRO A 29 0.21 -12.09 -3.54
N ILE A 30 -1.03 -12.55 -3.35
CA ILE A 30 -1.39 -13.97 -3.54
C ILE A 30 -1.17 -14.39 -5.00
N TYR A 31 -1.63 -13.58 -5.96
CA TYR A 31 -1.42 -13.88 -7.37
C TYR A 31 0.06 -13.87 -7.75
N VAL A 32 0.84 -12.89 -7.27
CA VAL A 32 2.30 -12.82 -7.52
C VAL A 32 3.01 -14.10 -7.08
N LEU A 33 2.62 -14.70 -5.94
CA LEU A 33 3.19 -15.98 -5.50
C LEU A 33 2.90 -17.12 -6.47
N VAL A 34 1.70 -17.15 -7.04
CA VAL A 34 1.29 -18.19 -7.99
C VAL A 34 2.00 -18.00 -9.34
N ASP A 35 2.03 -16.78 -9.89
CA ASP A 35 2.76 -16.44 -11.13
C ASP A 35 4.26 -16.76 -11.00
N THR A 36 4.87 -16.39 -9.87
CA THR A 36 6.27 -16.74 -9.56
C THR A 36 6.48 -18.26 -9.57
N ALA A 37 5.55 -19.04 -9.04
CA ALA A 37 5.63 -20.50 -9.03
C ALA A 37 5.47 -21.11 -10.43
N ILE A 38 4.60 -20.54 -11.26
CA ILE A 38 4.40 -20.96 -12.66
C ILE A 38 5.66 -20.67 -13.47
N VAL A 39 6.15 -19.43 -13.44
CA VAL A 39 7.37 -19.03 -14.16
C VAL A 39 8.60 -19.77 -13.65
N GLY A 40 8.68 -20.05 -12.34
CA GLY A 40 9.72 -20.89 -11.75
C GLY A 40 9.76 -22.32 -12.30
N ARG A 41 8.64 -22.85 -12.82
CA ARG A 41 8.62 -24.16 -13.52
C ARG A 41 9.07 -24.09 -14.97
N ILE A 42 9.10 -22.90 -15.58
CA ILE A 42 9.63 -22.69 -16.94
C ILE A 42 11.16 -22.77 -16.92
N GLY A 43 11.79 -22.09 -15.96
CA GLY A 43 13.23 -22.15 -15.75
C GLY A 43 13.78 -21.03 -14.88
N THR A 44 15.04 -21.20 -14.45
CA THR A 44 15.71 -20.31 -13.51
C THR A 44 15.97 -18.91 -14.10
N ASP A 45 16.36 -18.85 -15.38
CA ASP A 45 16.65 -17.57 -16.04
C ASP A 45 15.37 -16.75 -16.26
N GLN A 46 14.24 -17.41 -16.55
CA GLN A 46 12.92 -16.79 -16.67
C GLN A 46 12.47 -16.23 -15.32
N LEU A 47 12.63 -17.01 -14.25
CA LEU A 47 12.29 -16.57 -12.89
C LEU A 47 13.14 -15.36 -12.44
N ALA A 48 14.44 -15.38 -12.72
CA ALA A 48 15.32 -14.24 -12.45
C ALA A 48 14.93 -13.02 -13.28
N GLY A 49 14.57 -13.22 -14.55
CA GLY A 49 14.09 -12.15 -15.43
C GLY A 49 12.79 -11.52 -14.93
N LEU A 50 11.83 -12.36 -14.49
CA LEU A 50 10.59 -11.92 -13.85
C LEU A 50 10.85 -11.10 -12.59
N ALA A 51 11.80 -11.51 -11.74
CA ALA A 51 12.12 -10.76 -10.51
C ALA A 51 12.63 -9.33 -10.80
N ILE A 52 13.47 -9.17 -11.83
CA ILE A 52 13.89 -7.84 -12.31
C ILE A 52 12.69 -7.06 -12.83
N ALA A 53 11.86 -7.67 -13.69
CA ALA A 53 10.69 -7.02 -14.24
C ALA A 53 9.70 -6.58 -13.16
N ALA A 54 9.41 -7.44 -12.17
CA ALA A 54 8.55 -7.14 -11.03
C ALA A 54 9.07 -5.98 -10.19
N THR A 55 10.40 -5.88 -10.00
CA THR A 55 11.03 -4.75 -9.31
C THR A 55 10.76 -3.44 -10.06
N VAL A 56 10.94 -3.43 -11.37
CA VAL A 56 10.67 -2.25 -12.22
C VAL A 56 9.18 -1.89 -12.20
N LEU A 57 8.29 -2.86 -12.38
CA LEU A 57 6.83 -2.64 -12.37
C LEU A 57 6.33 -2.16 -11.00
N SER A 58 6.98 -2.56 -9.90
CA SER A 58 6.63 -2.06 -8.57
C SER A 58 6.74 -0.53 -8.48
N LEU A 59 7.68 0.09 -9.21
CA LEU A 59 7.84 1.55 -9.26
C LEU A 59 6.68 2.23 -9.99
N VAL A 60 6.17 1.59 -11.05
CA VAL A 60 4.96 2.03 -11.76
C VAL A 60 3.74 1.96 -10.84
N PHE A 61 3.59 0.88 -10.08
CA PHE A 61 2.47 0.75 -9.14
C PHE A 61 2.46 1.80 -8.02
N ILE A 62 3.62 2.34 -7.63
CA ILE A 62 3.71 3.38 -6.60
C ILE A 62 3.02 4.69 -7.06
N SER A 63 3.18 5.06 -8.34
CA SER A 63 2.55 6.28 -8.88
C SER A 63 1.02 6.13 -8.91
N GLY A 64 0.52 5.01 -9.44
CA GLY A 64 -0.91 4.69 -9.48
C GLY A 64 -1.55 4.59 -8.10
N THR A 65 -0.91 3.91 -7.15
CA THR A 65 -1.42 3.78 -5.77
C THR A 65 -1.46 5.14 -5.06
N SER A 66 -0.48 6.02 -5.31
CA SER A 66 -0.47 7.37 -4.76
C SER A 66 -1.63 8.21 -5.30
N LEU A 67 -1.94 8.07 -6.60
CA LEU A 67 -3.13 8.68 -7.20
C LEU A 67 -4.42 8.11 -6.59
N THR A 68 -4.52 6.79 -6.39
CA THR A 68 -5.67 6.14 -5.73
C THR A 68 -5.98 6.79 -4.39
N TYR A 69 -4.98 6.98 -3.52
CA TYR A 69 -5.20 7.58 -2.21
C TYR A 69 -5.65 9.04 -2.31
N GLY A 70 -5.05 9.85 -3.19
CA GLY A 70 -5.47 11.23 -3.42
C GLY A 70 -6.91 11.33 -3.94
N THR A 71 -7.30 10.45 -4.87
CA THR A 71 -8.67 10.38 -5.39
C THR A 71 -9.66 9.95 -4.33
N THR A 72 -9.34 8.91 -3.54
CA THR A 72 -10.25 8.39 -2.49
C THR A 72 -10.65 9.47 -1.49
N GLU A 73 -9.68 10.24 -0.99
CA GLU A 73 -9.99 11.29 -0.03
C GLU A 73 -10.80 12.43 -0.66
N GLN A 74 -10.40 12.94 -1.83
CA GLN A 74 -11.10 14.07 -2.45
C GLN A 74 -12.54 13.73 -2.84
N VAL A 75 -12.78 12.51 -3.34
CA VAL A 75 -14.13 12.00 -3.62
C VAL A 75 -14.93 11.90 -2.33
N ALA A 76 -14.38 11.28 -1.28
CA ALA A 76 -15.06 11.13 0.00
C ALA A 76 -15.40 12.49 0.65
N TYR A 77 -14.48 13.45 0.61
CA TYR A 77 -14.68 14.81 1.10
C TYR A 77 -15.83 15.51 0.36
N ARG A 78 -15.82 15.48 -0.98
CA ARG A 78 -16.88 16.10 -1.81
C ARG A 78 -18.25 15.46 -1.55
N LEU A 79 -18.30 14.13 -1.42
CA LEU A 79 -19.53 13.42 -1.05
C LEU A 79 -20.01 13.79 0.36
N GLY A 80 -19.07 13.97 1.29
CA GLY A 80 -19.33 14.51 2.62
C GLY A 80 -20.01 15.87 2.56
N ALA A 81 -19.48 16.78 1.74
CA ALA A 81 -20.02 18.12 1.51
C ALA A 81 -21.35 18.17 0.73
N GLY A 82 -21.88 17.01 0.30
CA GLY A 82 -23.08 16.93 -0.53
C GLY A 82 -22.84 17.24 -2.02
N ASP A 83 -21.60 17.53 -2.42
CA ASP A 83 -21.20 17.84 -3.79
C ASP A 83 -20.95 16.57 -4.62
N ARG A 84 -22.04 15.86 -4.95
CA ARG A 84 -21.97 14.66 -5.80
C ARG A 84 -21.42 14.95 -7.21
N PRO A 85 -21.80 16.04 -7.90
CA PRO A 85 -21.22 16.36 -9.20
C PRO A 85 -19.70 16.63 -9.13
N GLY A 86 -19.23 17.36 -8.11
CA GLY A 86 -17.82 17.58 -7.88
C GLY A 86 -17.05 16.31 -7.54
N ALA A 87 -17.63 15.39 -6.75
CA ALA A 87 -17.05 14.09 -6.49
C ALA A 87 -16.88 13.27 -7.79
N ALA A 88 -17.89 13.26 -8.66
CA ALA A 88 -17.80 12.61 -9.96
C ALA A 88 -16.76 13.29 -10.88
N THR A 89 -16.65 14.61 -10.84
CA THR A 89 -15.61 15.37 -11.54
C THR A 89 -14.21 14.94 -11.09
N VAL A 90 -13.95 14.82 -9.79
CA VAL A 90 -12.66 14.33 -9.25
C VAL A 90 -12.30 12.97 -9.86
N GLY A 91 -13.25 12.03 -9.90
CA GLY A 91 -13.03 10.71 -10.51
C GLY A 91 -12.71 10.76 -12.01
N VAL A 92 -13.31 11.70 -12.76
CA VAL A 92 -12.97 11.90 -14.18
C VAL A 92 -11.56 12.50 -14.33
N GLN A 93 -11.22 13.51 -13.53
CA GLN A 93 -9.90 14.14 -13.60
C GLN A 93 -8.79 13.18 -13.19
N SER A 94 -9.03 12.33 -12.17
CA SER A 94 -8.07 11.29 -11.81
C SER A 94 -7.93 10.24 -12.91
N ALA A 95 -8.99 9.88 -13.63
CA ALA A 95 -8.90 8.96 -14.78
C ALA A 95 -8.06 9.55 -15.92
N TRP A 96 -8.21 10.85 -16.21
CA TRP A 96 -7.37 11.54 -17.19
C TRP A 96 -5.88 11.58 -16.77
N ILE A 97 -5.60 11.89 -15.50
CA ILE A 97 -4.23 11.84 -14.96
C ILE A 97 -3.66 10.42 -15.10
N ALA A 98 -4.43 9.41 -14.70
CA ALA A 98 -4.01 8.01 -14.75
C ALA A 98 -3.71 7.55 -16.18
N LEU A 99 -4.54 7.92 -17.15
CA LEU A 99 -4.30 7.62 -18.56
C LEU A 99 -3.03 8.31 -19.06
N GLY A 100 -2.83 9.59 -18.74
CA GLY A 100 -1.64 10.33 -19.12
C GLY A 100 -0.35 9.74 -18.54
N ILE A 101 -0.33 9.49 -17.23
CA ILE A 101 0.80 8.85 -16.54
C ILE A 101 1.04 7.45 -17.11
N GLY A 102 -0.02 6.65 -17.26
CA GLY A 102 0.10 5.28 -17.75
C GLY A 102 0.62 5.17 -19.18
N ILE A 103 0.21 6.09 -20.08
CA ILE A 103 0.77 6.15 -21.44
C ILE A 103 2.25 6.53 -21.40
N ILE A 104 2.63 7.51 -20.58
CA ILE A 104 4.03 7.93 -20.44
C ILE A 104 4.88 6.77 -19.90
N GLU A 105 4.44 6.12 -18.83
CA GLU A 105 5.13 4.96 -18.23
C GLU A 105 5.22 3.77 -19.19
N ALA A 106 4.15 3.50 -19.97
CA ALA A 106 4.14 2.47 -21.00
C ALA A 106 5.18 2.75 -22.10
N ILE A 107 5.21 3.97 -22.63
CA ILE A 107 6.19 4.37 -23.66
C ILE A 107 7.61 4.27 -23.10
N LEU A 108 7.83 4.79 -21.89
CA LEU A 108 9.13 4.73 -21.24
C LEU A 108 9.60 3.29 -21.06
N LEU A 109 8.73 2.39 -20.60
CA LEU A 109 9.10 0.98 -20.44
C LEU A 109 9.31 0.27 -21.78
N ALA A 110 8.46 0.50 -22.79
CA ALA A 110 8.63 -0.11 -24.10
C ALA A 110 9.93 0.33 -24.79
N VAL A 111 10.29 1.62 -24.70
CA VAL A 111 11.48 2.17 -25.36
C VAL A 111 12.76 1.90 -24.56
N PHE A 112 12.70 2.00 -23.23
CA PHE A 112 13.88 1.91 -22.36
C PHE A 112 13.95 0.61 -21.56
N ALA A 113 13.20 -0.44 -21.91
CA ALA A 113 13.24 -1.74 -21.20
C ALA A 113 14.68 -2.28 -21.06
N SER A 114 15.45 -2.34 -22.14
CA SER A 114 16.82 -2.86 -22.13
C SER A 114 17.78 -2.08 -21.23
N PRO A 115 17.92 -0.74 -21.35
CA PRO A 115 18.79 0.01 -20.45
C PRO A 115 18.29 -0.03 -18.99
N ILE A 116 16.98 -0.02 -18.75
CA ILE A 116 16.42 -0.18 -17.40
C ILE A 116 16.84 -1.54 -16.82
N VAL A 117 16.62 -2.64 -17.53
CA VAL A 117 17.00 -3.99 -17.09
C VAL A 117 18.50 -4.09 -16.81
N SER A 118 19.32 -3.46 -17.64
CA SER A 118 20.77 -3.42 -17.44
C SER A 118 21.17 -2.70 -16.16
N VAL A 119 20.52 -1.57 -15.83
CA VAL A 119 20.74 -0.83 -14.56
C VAL A 119 20.37 -1.68 -13.35
N PHE A 120 19.31 -2.49 -13.46
CA PHE A 120 18.92 -3.45 -12.42
C PHE A 120 19.76 -4.73 -12.39
N GLY A 121 20.84 -4.80 -13.19
CA GLY A 121 21.81 -5.89 -13.16
C GLY A 121 21.44 -7.09 -14.03
N GLY A 122 20.41 -7.00 -14.87
CA GLY A 122 20.07 -8.05 -15.83
C GLY A 122 21.18 -8.22 -16.87
N ARG A 123 21.61 -9.47 -17.11
CA ARG A 123 22.59 -9.84 -18.14
C ARG A 123 22.20 -11.16 -18.81
N GLY A 124 22.67 -11.39 -20.04
CA GLY A 124 22.44 -12.64 -20.78
C GLY A 124 20.95 -12.97 -20.95
N GLU A 125 20.60 -14.25 -20.84
CA GLU A 125 19.21 -14.74 -20.96
C GLU A 125 18.24 -14.10 -19.95
N VAL A 126 18.71 -13.83 -18.72
CA VAL A 126 17.93 -13.12 -17.70
C VAL A 126 17.49 -11.75 -18.19
N ALA A 127 18.39 -11.02 -18.86
CA ALA A 127 18.04 -9.72 -19.44
C ALA A 127 17.02 -9.85 -20.57
N THR A 128 17.20 -10.83 -21.47
CA THR A 128 16.27 -11.10 -22.57
C THR A 128 14.85 -11.38 -22.04
N HIS A 129 14.74 -12.20 -21.00
CA HIS A 129 13.47 -12.54 -20.36
C HIS A 129 12.83 -11.33 -19.66
N ALA A 130 13.61 -10.55 -18.90
CA ALA A 130 13.13 -9.33 -18.25
C ALA A 130 12.64 -8.29 -19.27
N VAL A 131 13.39 -8.05 -20.35
CA VAL A 131 13.01 -7.12 -21.42
C VAL A 131 11.74 -7.59 -22.12
N THR A 132 11.64 -8.87 -22.46
CA THR A 132 10.43 -9.45 -23.05
C THR A 132 9.22 -9.20 -22.15
N TYR A 133 9.32 -9.53 -20.85
CA TYR A 133 8.21 -9.34 -19.91
C TYR A 133 7.79 -7.88 -19.77
N LEU A 134 8.75 -6.95 -19.62
CA LEU A 134 8.48 -5.52 -19.48
C LEU A 134 7.87 -4.90 -20.74
N THR A 135 8.36 -5.29 -21.91
CA THR A 135 7.88 -4.75 -23.19
C THR A 135 6.43 -5.16 -23.45
N ILE A 136 6.08 -6.42 -23.14
CA ILE A 136 4.69 -6.89 -23.20
C ILE A 136 3.85 -6.20 -22.14
N SER A 137 4.33 -6.14 -20.89
CA SER A 137 3.61 -5.53 -19.76
C SER A 137 3.27 -4.05 -20.00
N ALA A 138 4.08 -3.33 -20.77
CA ALA A 138 3.84 -1.93 -21.12
C ALA A 138 2.45 -1.70 -21.73
N VAL A 139 1.90 -2.67 -22.46
CA VAL A 139 0.55 -2.61 -23.05
C VAL A 139 -0.55 -2.55 -21.97
N GLY A 140 -0.35 -3.22 -20.83
CA GLY A 140 -1.31 -3.27 -19.72
C GLY A 140 -1.30 -2.04 -18.81
N ILE A 141 -0.20 -1.26 -18.82
CA ILE A 141 0.01 -0.16 -17.86
C ILE A 141 -1.08 0.92 -17.92
N PRO A 142 -1.53 1.42 -19.09
CA PRO A 142 -2.60 2.42 -19.13
C PRO A 142 -3.89 1.91 -18.48
N PHE A 143 -4.21 0.63 -18.65
CA PHE A 143 -5.40 0.01 -18.07
C PHE A 143 -5.28 -0.19 -16.56
N VAL A 144 -4.11 -0.61 -16.08
CA VAL A 144 -3.90 -0.78 -14.64
C VAL A 144 -3.88 0.56 -13.90
N MET A 145 -3.34 1.62 -14.52
CA MET A 145 -3.41 2.98 -13.98
C MET A 145 -4.87 3.47 -13.90
N LEU A 146 -5.65 3.27 -14.96
CA LEU A 146 -7.08 3.59 -14.95
C LEU A 146 -7.84 2.80 -13.88
N ALA A 147 -7.56 1.50 -13.74
CA ALA A 147 -8.14 0.66 -12.71
C ALA A 147 -7.84 1.18 -11.30
N LEU A 148 -6.58 1.57 -11.02
CA LEU A 148 -6.17 2.14 -9.73
C LEU A 148 -6.85 3.48 -9.44
N SER A 149 -7.00 4.35 -10.45
CA SER A 149 -7.72 5.62 -10.32
C SER A 149 -9.21 5.41 -10.00
N ILE A 150 -9.87 4.53 -10.75
CA ILE A 150 -11.29 4.22 -10.56
C ILE A 150 -11.52 3.51 -9.23
N GLN A 151 -10.63 2.60 -8.83
CA GLN A 151 -10.63 2.01 -7.51
C GLN A 151 -10.56 3.10 -6.42
N GLY A 152 -9.79 4.17 -6.65
CA GLY A 152 -9.74 5.34 -5.76
C GLY A 152 -11.10 6.00 -5.61
N THR A 153 -11.81 6.23 -6.72
CA THR A 153 -13.17 6.78 -6.74
C THR A 153 -14.16 5.89 -5.97
N LEU A 154 -14.15 4.58 -6.22
CA LEU A 154 -15.03 3.62 -5.54
C LEU A 154 -14.76 3.56 -4.03
N ARG A 155 -13.48 3.54 -3.62
CA ARG A 155 -13.09 3.63 -2.21
C ARG A 155 -13.56 4.93 -1.57
N GLY A 156 -13.57 6.04 -2.31
CA GLY A 156 -14.11 7.33 -1.85
C GLY A 156 -15.61 7.31 -1.61
N GLU A 157 -16.35 6.49 -2.35
CA GLU A 157 -17.78 6.20 -2.12
C GLU A 157 -18.01 5.17 -0.99
N ALA A 158 -16.96 4.73 -0.30
CA ALA A 158 -16.95 3.62 0.64
C ALA A 158 -17.38 2.27 0.03
N ASP A 159 -17.19 2.09 -1.27
CA ASP A 159 -17.37 0.82 -1.98
C ASP A 159 -16.03 0.08 -2.12
N PHE A 160 -15.80 -0.87 -1.23
CA PHE A 160 -14.63 -1.76 -1.24
C PHE A 160 -14.94 -3.13 -1.86
N THR A 161 -16.23 -3.45 -2.05
CA THR A 161 -16.67 -4.76 -2.54
C THR A 161 -16.57 -4.84 -4.05
N SER A 162 -16.95 -3.77 -4.76
CA SER A 162 -16.88 -3.75 -6.21
C SER A 162 -15.43 -3.88 -6.74
N PRO A 163 -14.43 -3.16 -6.19
CA PRO A 163 -13.04 -3.41 -6.56
C PRO A 163 -12.56 -4.83 -6.23
N LEU A 164 -13.02 -5.40 -5.11
CA LEU A 164 -12.63 -6.75 -4.71
C LEU A 164 -13.11 -7.79 -5.71
N ALA A 165 -14.36 -7.67 -6.18
CA ALA A 165 -14.93 -8.56 -7.17
C ALA A 165 -14.14 -8.53 -8.49
N VAL A 166 -13.80 -7.32 -8.98
CA VAL A 166 -12.98 -7.17 -10.19
C VAL A 166 -11.62 -7.83 -10.00
N LEU A 167 -10.92 -7.50 -8.91
CA LEU A 167 -9.59 -8.04 -8.65
C LEU A 167 -9.61 -9.56 -8.51
N ALA A 168 -10.59 -10.13 -7.79
CA ALA A 168 -10.67 -11.58 -7.59
C ALA A 168 -10.92 -12.32 -8.90
N VAL A 169 -11.90 -11.87 -9.68
CA VAL A 169 -12.26 -12.50 -10.95
C VAL A 169 -11.14 -12.31 -11.98
N SER A 170 -10.56 -11.12 -12.09
CA SER A 170 -9.48 -10.86 -13.04
C SER A 170 -8.22 -11.63 -12.71
N ASN A 171 -7.83 -11.79 -11.43
CA ASN A 171 -6.67 -12.60 -11.07
C ASN A 171 -6.92 -14.10 -11.24
N LEU A 172 -8.15 -14.58 -11.00
CA LEU A 172 -8.51 -15.97 -11.31
C LEU A 172 -8.49 -16.24 -12.82
N ALA A 173 -9.05 -15.32 -13.61
CA ALA A 173 -8.98 -15.40 -15.06
C ALA A 173 -7.52 -15.33 -15.54
N ASN A 174 -6.71 -14.46 -14.94
CA ASN A 174 -5.28 -14.36 -15.23
C ASN A 174 -4.60 -15.72 -15.05
N LEU A 175 -4.76 -16.35 -13.89
CA LEU A 175 -4.19 -17.67 -13.60
C LEU A 175 -4.58 -18.72 -14.65
N VAL A 176 -5.86 -18.77 -15.04
CA VAL A 176 -6.32 -19.73 -16.05
C VAL A 176 -5.69 -19.45 -17.41
N ILE A 177 -5.65 -18.19 -17.84
CA ILE A 177 -5.05 -17.78 -19.11
C ILE A 177 -3.53 -18.05 -19.08
N GLU A 178 -2.86 -17.78 -17.97
CA GLU A 178 -1.44 -18.01 -17.76
C GLU A 178 -1.09 -19.48 -17.94
N LEU A 179 -1.82 -20.39 -17.29
CA LEU A 179 -1.61 -21.84 -17.45
C LEU A 179 -1.77 -22.28 -18.91
N ILE A 180 -2.76 -21.73 -19.62
CA ILE A 180 -2.97 -22.03 -21.05
C ILE A 180 -1.82 -21.47 -21.89
N MET A 181 -1.40 -20.23 -21.68
CA MET A 181 -0.36 -19.59 -22.50
C MET A 181 1.03 -20.18 -22.24
N VAL A 182 1.35 -20.46 -20.98
CA VAL A 182 2.65 -20.98 -20.57
C VAL A 182 2.78 -22.46 -20.90
N PHE A 183 1.83 -23.30 -20.48
CA PHE A 183 1.95 -24.76 -20.61
C PHE A 183 1.21 -25.33 -21.81
N GLY A 184 0.10 -24.72 -22.24
CA GLY A 184 -0.67 -25.18 -23.41
C GLY A 184 -0.10 -24.67 -24.73
N LEU A 185 0.27 -23.39 -24.80
CA LEU A 185 0.82 -22.75 -26.00
C LEU A 185 2.34 -22.64 -26.00
N HIS A 186 3.00 -23.05 -24.91
CA HIS A 186 4.46 -23.05 -24.77
C HIS A 186 5.11 -21.67 -25.01
N LEU A 187 4.42 -20.57 -24.68
CA LEU A 187 4.91 -19.21 -24.89
C LEU A 187 5.92 -18.75 -23.81
N GLY A 188 6.26 -19.61 -22.85
CA GLY A 188 7.22 -19.31 -21.80
C GLY A 188 6.89 -18.02 -21.04
N ILE A 189 7.91 -17.21 -20.74
CA ILE A 189 7.73 -15.95 -20.01
C ILE A 189 6.88 -14.92 -20.76
N ALA A 190 6.86 -14.95 -22.09
CA ALA A 190 5.99 -14.09 -22.88
C ALA A 190 4.51 -14.47 -22.67
N GLY A 191 4.22 -15.76 -22.49
CA GLY A 191 2.88 -16.24 -22.13
C GLY A 191 2.39 -15.70 -20.79
N SER A 192 3.24 -15.73 -19.76
CA SER A 192 2.91 -15.14 -18.45
C SER A 192 2.68 -13.62 -18.58
N ALA A 193 3.54 -12.89 -19.29
CA ALA A 193 3.34 -11.46 -19.51
C ALA A 193 2.02 -11.15 -20.24
N TRP A 194 1.70 -11.87 -21.33
CA TRP A 194 0.45 -11.67 -22.08
C TRP A 194 -0.80 -12.03 -21.28
N SER A 195 -0.75 -13.09 -20.48
CA SER A 195 -1.87 -13.45 -19.60
C SER A 195 -2.19 -12.31 -18.62
N THR A 196 -1.14 -11.71 -18.03
CA THR A 196 -1.26 -10.56 -17.15
C THR A 196 -1.82 -9.33 -17.87
N VAL A 197 -1.34 -9.03 -19.09
CA VAL A 197 -1.87 -7.92 -19.90
C VAL A 197 -3.35 -8.13 -20.20
N ILE A 198 -3.77 -9.31 -20.64
CA ILE A 198 -5.18 -9.61 -20.95
C ILE A 198 -6.05 -9.42 -19.72
N ALA A 199 -5.61 -9.92 -18.56
CA ALA A 199 -6.33 -9.75 -17.30
C ALA A 199 -6.41 -8.29 -16.87
N GLN A 200 -5.32 -7.51 -17.01
CA GLN A 200 -5.29 -6.08 -16.69
C GLN A 200 -6.18 -5.26 -17.63
N VAL A 201 -6.17 -5.55 -18.93
CA VAL A 201 -7.05 -4.91 -19.92
C VAL A 201 -8.51 -5.21 -19.58
N GLY A 202 -8.85 -6.48 -19.33
CA GLY A 202 -10.20 -6.88 -18.92
C GLY A 202 -10.65 -6.21 -17.62
N ALA A 203 -9.79 -6.18 -16.60
CA ALA A 203 -10.05 -5.48 -15.34
C ALA A 203 -10.26 -3.98 -15.55
N GLY A 204 -9.40 -3.34 -16.35
CA GLY A 204 -9.48 -1.92 -16.67
C GLY A 204 -10.79 -1.57 -17.38
N ILE A 205 -11.19 -2.34 -18.38
CA ILE A 205 -12.48 -2.18 -19.07
C ILE A 205 -13.65 -2.34 -18.10
N TRP A 206 -13.61 -3.34 -17.21
CA TRP A 206 -14.66 -3.54 -16.22
C TRP A 206 -14.72 -2.36 -15.23
N PHE A 207 -13.59 -1.87 -14.74
CA PHE A 207 -13.56 -0.67 -13.90
C PHE A 207 -14.13 0.55 -14.64
N ILE A 208 -13.75 0.78 -15.89
CA ILE A 208 -14.31 1.86 -16.72
C ILE A 208 -15.84 1.73 -16.82
N ALA A 209 -16.34 0.53 -17.12
CA ALA A 209 -17.78 0.26 -17.22
C ALA A 209 -18.51 0.59 -15.91
N GLN A 210 -17.92 0.28 -14.75
CA GLN A 210 -18.48 0.64 -13.44
C GLN A 210 -18.41 2.14 -13.14
N ALA A 211 -17.42 2.84 -13.68
CA ALA A 211 -17.24 4.27 -13.48
C ALA A 211 -18.13 5.12 -14.39
N LEU A 212 -18.49 4.65 -15.59
CA LEU A 212 -19.27 5.39 -16.58
C LEU A 212 -20.59 5.98 -16.04
N PRO A 213 -21.45 5.23 -15.31
CA PRO A 213 -22.68 5.80 -14.74
C PRO A 213 -22.41 6.92 -13.73
N ARG A 214 -21.26 6.89 -13.05
CA ARG A 214 -20.85 7.90 -12.05
C ARG A 214 -20.30 9.14 -12.73
N PHE A 215 -19.43 8.96 -13.72
CA PHE A 215 -18.92 10.03 -14.59
C PHE A 215 -20.04 10.75 -15.33
N GLY A 216 -21.16 10.06 -15.56
CA GLY A 216 -22.44 10.61 -15.96
C GLY A 216 -22.84 11.89 -15.21
N ARG A 217 -22.56 11.92 -13.90
CA ARG A 217 -22.98 12.98 -12.96
C ARG A 217 -21.95 14.10 -12.79
N ALA A 218 -20.77 14.00 -13.41
CA ALA A 218 -19.72 15.00 -13.29
C ALA A 218 -20.17 16.36 -13.85
N SER A 219 -19.76 17.45 -13.19
CA SER A 219 -20.01 18.81 -13.66
C SER A 219 -19.40 19.06 -15.04
N HIS A 220 -18.24 18.47 -15.29
CA HIS A 220 -17.56 18.44 -16.58
C HIS A 220 -16.72 17.18 -16.71
N ARG A 221 -16.50 16.74 -17.95
CA ARG A 221 -15.79 15.47 -18.25
C ARG A 221 -14.46 15.66 -19.01
N TYR A 222 -14.18 16.87 -19.46
CA TYR A 222 -12.93 17.20 -20.15
C TYR A 222 -11.82 17.50 -19.12
N PRO A 223 -10.54 17.27 -19.48
CA PRO A 223 -9.43 17.53 -18.58
C PRO A 223 -9.33 19.01 -18.25
N ARG A 224 -9.19 19.34 -16.96
CA ARG A 224 -9.00 20.71 -16.48
C ARG A 224 -7.84 20.74 -15.50
N TRP A 225 -6.79 21.47 -15.86
CA TRP A 225 -5.58 21.58 -15.05
C TRP A 225 -5.86 21.99 -13.60
N VAL A 226 -6.76 22.94 -13.39
CA VAL A 226 -7.15 23.43 -12.05
C VAL A 226 -7.66 22.31 -11.15
N ASP A 227 -8.41 21.35 -11.68
CA ASP A 227 -8.95 20.22 -10.91
C ASP A 227 -7.93 19.08 -10.77
N MET A 228 -6.94 19.01 -11.66
CA MET A 228 -5.87 17.99 -11.63
C MET A 228 -4.74 18.34 -10.65
N VAL A 229 -4.42 19.62 -10.48
CA VAL A 229 -3.33 20.09 -9.61
C VAL A 229 -3.46 19.56 -8.16
N PRO A 230 -4.63 19.59 -7.51
CA PRO A 230 -4.79 19.01 -6.17
C PRO A 230 -4.45 17.51 -6.12
N LEU A 231 -4.88 16.73 -7.12
CA LEU A 231 -4.60 15.29 -7.22
C LEU A 231 -3.10 15.02 -7.42
N LEU A 232 -2.45 15.75 -8.33
CA LEU A 232 -1.00 15.64 -8.56
C LEU A 232 -0.20 16.07 -7.32
N THR A 233 -0.66 17.11 -6.61
CA THR A 233 -0.04 17.60 -5.38
C THR A 233 -0.16 16.58 -4.24
N ALA A 234 -1.30 15.91 -4.11
CA ALA A 234 -1.45 14.80 -3.17
C ALA A 234 -0.54 13.64 -3.55
N GLY A 235 -0.52 13.26 -4.84
CA GLY A 235 0.29 12.18 -5.39
C GLY A 235 1.78 12.34 -5.09
N GLN A 236 2.37 13.51 -5.37
CA GLN A 236 3.81 13.73 -5.13
C GLN A 236 4.23 13.51 -3.67
N HIS A 237 3.41 13.94 -2.70
CA HIS A 237 3.75 13.81 -1.29
C HIS A 237 3.60 12.39 -0.79
N LEU A 238 2.65 11.64 -1.35
CA LEU A 238 2.48 10.22 -1.06
C LEU A 238 3.61 9.39 -1.68
N VAL A 239 4.06 9.71 -2.89
CA VAL A 239 5.26 9.11 -3.50
C VAL A 239 6.50 9.39 -2.65
N ILE A 240 6.72 10.63 -2.21
CA ILE A 240 7.83 10.98 -1.30
C ILE A 240 7.76 10.17 -0.01
N ARG A 241 6.57 10.01 0.58
CA ARG A 241 6.38 9.17 1.76
C ARG A 241 6.78 7.73 1.49
N VAL A 242 6.29 7.12 0.42
CA VAL A 242 6.61 5.73 0.07
C VAL A 242 8.11 5.57 -0.22
N ALA A 243 8.72 6.49 -0.96
CA ALA A 243 10.15 6.48 -1.25
C ALA A 243 10.99 6.54 0.03
N ALA A 244 10.64 7.41 0.98
CA ALA A 244 11.33 7.46 2.28
C ALA A 244 11.19 6.15 3.07
N MET A 245 10.01 5.51 3.04
CA MET A 245 9.80 4.21 3.67
C MET A 245 10.64 3.10 3.01
N LEU A 246 10.78 3.14 1.68
CA LEU A 246 11.66 2.21 0.95
C LEU A 246 13.14 2.43 1.32
N VAL A 247 13.58 3.67 1.50
CA VAL A 247 14.94 3.95 1.98
C VAL A 247 15.20 3.33 3.36
N VAL A 248 14.24 3.40 4.28
CA VAL A 248 14.36 2.74 5.59
C VAL A 248 14.48 1.21 5.44
N ALA A 249 13.64 0.60 4.61
CA ALA A 249 13.63 -0.85 4.40
C ALA A 249 14.90 -1.36 3.70
N SER A 250 15.30 -0.71 2.61
CA SER A 250 16.52 -1.03 1.86
C SER A 250 17.77 -0.73 2.68
N GLY A 251 17.80 0.38 3.41
CA GLY A 251 18.89 0.73 4.32
C GLY A 251 19.07 -0.31 5.43
N SER A 252 17.97 -0.77 6.03
CA SER A 252 18.00 -1.83 7.06
C SER A 252 18.51 -3.16 6.51
N THR A 253 18.12 -3.51 5.29
CA THR A 253 18.66 -4.68 4.58
C THR A 253 20.17 -4.55 4.36
N ALA A 254 20.61 -3.36 3.94
CA ALA A 254 22.01 -3.08 3.69
C ALA A 254 22.85 -3.08 4.99
N VAL A 255 22.27 -2.67 6.13
CA VAL A 255 22.89 -2.80 7.46
C VAL A 255 22.99 -4.27 7.85
N ALA A 256 21.91 -5.04 7.73
CA ALA A 256 21.90 -6.46 8.06
C ALA A 256 22.96 -7.25 7.28
N ALA A 257 23.13 -6.95 5.99
CA ALA A 257 24.12 -7.56 5.12
C ALA A 257 25.58 -7.30 5.55
N ARG A 258 25.84 -6.18 6.25
CA ARG A 258 27.17 -5.80 6.73
C ARG A 258 27.49 -6.33 8.13
N ILE A 259 26.50 -6.84 8.86
CA ILE A 259 26.72 -7.49 10.16
C ILE A 259 27.22 -8.92 9.94
N ASP A 260 26.36 -9.80 9.42
CA ASP A 260 26.70 -11.17 9.07
C ASP A 260 25.60 -11.83 8.20
N LYS A 261 25.93 -12.94 7.54
CA LYS A 261 24.99 -13.67 6.66
C LYS A 261 23.74 -14.17 7.41
N PRO A 262 23.85 -14.79 8.61
CA PRO A 262 22.67 -15.24 9.34
C PRO A 262 21.69 -14.12 9.72
N THR A 263 22.20 -12.92 10.04
CA THR A 263 21.40 -11.73 10.36
C THR A 263 20.64 -11.23 9.16
N LEU A 264 21.29 -11.15 8.00
CA LEU A 264 20.62 -10.80 6.75
C LEU A 264 19.49 -11.80 6.44
N ALA A 265 19.78 -13.10 6.51
CA ALA A 265 18.79 -14.15 6.23
C ALA A 265 17.57 -14.06 7.17
N ALA A 266 17.82 -13.97 8.48
CA ALA A 266 16.76 -13.82 9.48
C ALA A 266 15.96 -12.52 9.28
N PHE A 267 16.62 -11.40 8.96
CA PHE A 267 15.95 -10.13 8.70
C PHE A 267 15.01 -10.20 7.49
N GLN A 268 15.38 -10.91 6.41
CA GLN A 268 14.49 -11.10 5.25
C GLN A 268 13.24 -11.92 5.58
N VAL A 269 13.39 -12.97 6.41
CA VAL A 269 12.26 -13.79 6.87
C VAL A 269 11.30 -12.94 7.71
N VAL A 270 11.80 -12.31 8.78
CA VAL A 270 10.97 -11.52 9.70
C VAL A 270 10.40 -10.29 8.98
N GLY A 271 11.16 -9.66 8.09
CA GLY A 271 10.68 -8.53 7.27
C GLY A 271 9.56 -8.93 6.31
N SER A 272 9.57 -10.15 5.77
CA SER A 272 8.47 -10.68 4.96
C SER A 272 7.21 -10.92 5.79
N LEU A 273 7.36 -11.46 7.01
CA LEU A 273 6.26 -11.61 7.96
C LEU A 273 5.68 -10.25 8.38
N PHE A 274 6.53 -9.24 8.61
CA PHE A 274 6.06 -7.88 8.88
C PHE A 274 5.23 -7.32 7.72
N ARG A 275 5.69 -7.47 6.47
CA ARG A 275 4.92 -7.03 5.29
C ARG A 275 3.57 -7.74 5.22
N PHE A 276 3.54 -9.05 5.47
CA PHE A 276 2.31 -9.84 5.46
C PHE A 276 1.31 -9.38 6.54
N VAL A 277 1.74 -9.33 7.80
CA VAL A 277 0.88 -8.88 8.92
C VAL A 277 0.50 -7.41 8.76
N GLY A 278 1.39 -6.59 8.20
CA GLY A 278 1.17 -5.18 7.90
C GLY A 278 -0.01 -4.95 6.96
N LEU A 279 -0.29 -5.86 6.00
CA LEU A 279 -1.47 -5.77 5.14
C LEU A 279 -2.78 -5.80 5.95
N SER A 280 -2.81 -6.60 7.03
CA SER A 280 -3.98 -6.66 7.92
C SER A 280 -4.20 -5.36 8.69
N LEU A 281 -3.12 -4.71 9.13
CA LEU A 281 -3.20 -3.42 9.82
C LEU A 281 -3.61 -2.31 8.85
N ASP A 282 -3.09 -2.34 7.61
CA ASP A 282 -3.40 -1.35 6.58
C ASP A 282 -4.85 -1.46 6.06
N ALA A 283 -5.42 -2.67 6.07
CA ALA A 283 -6.81 -2.91 5.70
C ALA A 283 -7.82 -2.12 6.55
N LEU A 284 -7.50 -1.86 7.83
CA LEU A 284 -8.33 -1.01 8.69
C LEU A 284 -8.10 0.49 8.41
N ALA A 285 -6.92 0.88 7.92
CA ALA A 285 -6.60 2.27 7.61
C ALA A 285 -7.37 2.80 6.38
N LEU A 286 -7.65 1.95 5.37
CA LEU A 286 -8.34 2.38 4.14
C LEU A 286 -9.77 2.89 4.40
N PRO A 287 -10.65 2.19 5.14
CA PRO A 287 -11.98 2.73 5.47
C PRO A 287 -11.90 3.99 6.33
N VAL A 288 -10.89 4.09 7.21
CA VAL A 288 -10.71 5.25 8.09
C VAL A 288 -10.42 6.50 7.27
N GLN A 289 -9.56 6.39 6.25
CA GLN A 289 -9.30 7.46 5.29
C GLN A 289 -10.60 7.99 4.67
N THR A 290 -11.43 7.10 4.10
CA THR A 290 -12.70 7.48 3.48
C THR A 290 -13.66 8.13 4.48
N LEU A 291 -13.83 7.53 5.66
CA LEU A 291 -14.81 8.02 6.64
C LEU A 291 -14.37 9.34 7.29
N VAL A 292 -13.09 9.55 7.54
CA VAL A 292 -12.58 10.83 8.05
C VAL A 292 -12.79 11.93 7.02
N ALA A 293 -12.46 11.67 5.75
CA ALA A 293 -12.69 12.61 4.65
C ALA A 293 -14.18 12.97 4.49
N GLU A 294 -15.07 11.97 4.50
CA GLU A 294 -16.53 12.16 4.45
C GLU A 294 -17.04 13.08 5.57
N ARG A 295 -16.50 12.95 6.80
CA ARG A 295 -16.91 13.77 7.95
C ARG A 295 -16.36 15.17 7.91
N LEU A 296 -15.10 15.33 7.46
CA LEU A 296 -14.52 16.65 7.24
C LEU A 296 -15.22 17.42 6.12
N GLY A 297 -15.69 16.73 5.09
CA GLY A 297 -16.53 17.33 4.06
C GLY A 297 -17.85 17.88 4.58
N ARG A 298 -18.40 17.28 5.66
CA ARG A 298 -19.59 17.78 6.38
C ARG A 298 -19.30 18.92 7.36
N ASP A 299 -18.04 19.35 7.45
CA ASP A 299 -17.52 20.25 8.49
C ASP A 299 -17.70 19.71 9.93
N ASP A 300 -17.84 18.39 10.09
CA ASP A 300 -18.02 17.73 11.39
C ASP A 300 -16.70 17.14 11.91
N ARG A 301 -15.84 18.04 12.41
CA ARG A 301 -14.53 17.66 12.97
C ARG A 301 -14.64 16.79 14.22
N ALA A 302 -15.69 16.99 15.02
CA ALA A 302 -15.91 16.23 16.24
C ALA A 302 -16.22 14.76 15.90
N ASP A 303 -17.06 14.52 14.89
CA ASP A 303 -17.39 13.16 14.45
C ASP A 303 -16.23 12.53 13.65
N ALA A 304 -15.40 13.31 12.97
CA ALA A 304 -14.12 12.85 12.41
C ALA A 304 -13.13 12.41 13.51
N ALA A 305 -13.00 13.18 14.60
CA ALA A 305 -12.19 12.82 15.76
C ALA A 305 -12.73 11.56 16.46
N PHE A 306 -14.05 11.41 16.52
CA PHE A 306 -14.70 10.21 17.05
C PHE A 306 -14.37 8.98 16.20
N VAL A 307 -14.45 9.07 14.87
CA VAL A 307 -14.03 8.00 13.95
C VAL A 307 -12.57 7.64 14.16
N SER A 308 -11.67 8.63 14.21
CA SER A 308 -10.24 8.42 14.46
C SER A 308 -10.01 7.67 15.77
N THR A 309 -10.68 8.08 16.86
CA THR A 309 -10.52 7.46 18.18
C THR A 309 -11.02 6.01 18.20
N ARG A 310 -12.17 5.73 17.56
CA ARG A 310 -12.69 4.34 17.44
C ARG A 310 -11.78 3.47 16.60
N ALA A 311 -11.31 3.98 15.48
CA ALA A 311 -10.39 3.28 14.59
C ALA A 311 -9.08 2.89 15.29
N ILE A 312 -8.48 3.82 16.05
CA ILE A 312 -7.25 3.54 16.80
C ILE A 312 -7.49 2.44 17.85
N ARG A 313 -8.63 2.44 18.55
CA ARG A 313 -8.95 1.37 19.51
C ARG A 313 -9.08 0.00 18.84
N LEU A 314 -9.77 -0.06 17.70
CA LEU A 314 -9.88 -1.30 16.91
C LEU A 314 -8.52 -1.76 16.39
N SER A 315 -7.69 -0.81 15.92
CA SER A 315 -6.36 -1.09 15.42
C SER A 315 -5.42 -1.62 16.50
N ILE A 316 -5.44 -1.02 17.71
CA ILE A 316 -4.68 -1.54 18.86
C ILE A 316 -5.14 -2.95 19.21
N GLY A 317 -6.45 -3.23 19.21
CA GLY A 317 -6.98 -4.58 19.44
C GLY A 317 -6.49 -5.59 18.41
N LEU A 318 -6.56 -5.25 17.12
CA LEU A 318 -6.04 -6.08 16.04
C LEU A 318 -4.52 -6.27 16.16
N GLY A 319 -3.78 -5.19 16.41
CA GLY A 319 -2.33 -5.21 16.61
C GLY A 319 -1.91 -6.07 17.79
N ALA A 320 -2.66 -6.04 18.90
CA ALA A 320 -2.42 -6.87 20.07
C ALA A 320 -2.64 -8.36 19.77
N VAL A 321 -3.71 -8.70 19.04
CA VAL A 321 -3.97 -10.08 18.60
C VAL A 321 -2.85 -10.57 17.68
N MET A 322 -2.45 -9.76 16.69
CA MET A 322 -1.37 -10.12 15.77
C MET A 322 -0.01 -10.20 16.48
N ALA A 323 0.25 -9.33 17.46
CA ALA A 323 1.43 -9.39 18.32
C ALA A 323 1.46 -10.69 19.12
N ALA A 324 0.37 -11.07 19.77
CA ALA A 324 0.29 -12.31 20.54
C ALA A 324 0.53 -13.55 19.65
N ILE A 325 -0.08 -13.59 18.46
CA ILE A 325 0.14 -14.67 17.48
C ILE A 325 1.61 -14.73 17.06
N THR A 326 2.22 -13.58 16.76
CA THR A 326 3.63 -13.48 16.36
C THR A 326 4.57 -13.95 17.47
N LEU A 327 4.31 -13.52 18.72
CA LEU A 327 5.10 -13.93 19.88
C LEU A 327 4.96 -15.42 20.16
N ALA A 328 3.76 -15.98 20.06
CA ALA A 328 3.56 -17.43 20.18
C ALA A 328 4.31 -18.19 19.07
N ALA A 329 4.26 -17.70 17.83
CA ALA A 329 4.97 -18.27 16.69
C ALA A 329 6.50 -18.18 16.83
N SER A 330 7.04 -17.20 17.56
CA SER A 330 8.48 -17.03 17.74
C SER A 330 9.17 -18.26 18.35
N VAL A 331 8.44 -19.06 19.15
CA VAL A 331 8.97 -20.21 19.87
C VAL A 331 9.27 -21.40 18.94
N PHE A 332 8.47 -21.59 17.89
CA PHE A 332 8.52 -22.80 17.05
C PHE A 332 8.72 -22.53 15.56
N SER A 333 8.63 -21.27 15.11
CA SER A 333 8.67 -20.97 13.67
C SER A 333 10.07 -20.98 13.07
N ALA A 334 11.12 -20.77 13.86
CA ALA A 334 12.48 -20.64 13.35
C ALA A 334 12.99 -21.87 12.56
N PRO A 335 12.78 -23.13 13.01
CA PRO A 335 13.13 -24.32 12.24
C PRO A 335 12.34 -24.50 10.94
N LEU A 336 11.17 -23.86 10.79
CA LEU A 336 10.39 -23.92 9.56
C LEU A 336 11.06 -23.16 8.41
N PHE A 337 11.95 -22.21 8.72
CA PHE A 337 12.57 -21.33 7.73
C PHE A 337 14.03 -21.65 7.42
N SER A 338 14.75 -22.33 8.33
CA SER A 338 16.16 -22.66 8.12
C SER A 338 16.61 -23.81 9.01
N ASN A 339 17.60 -24.59 8.54
CA ASN A 339 18.31 -25.60 9.32
C ASN A 339 19.58 -25.05 10.00
N ASP A 340 19.99 -23.81 9.72
CA ASP A 340 21.17 -23.18 10.33
C ASP A 340 20.82 -22.63 11.73
N PRO A 341 21.43 -23.14 12.82
CA PRO A 341 21.17 -22.67 14.18
C PRO A 341 21.43 -21.16 14.37
N GLY A 342 22.40 -20.61 13.62
CA GLY A 342 22.71 -19.18 13.62
C GLY A 342 21.60 -18.33 13.02
N VAL A 343 20.90 -18.83 12.01
CA VAL A 343 19.73 -18.18 11.41
C VAL A 343 18.51 -18.36 12.31
N GLN A 344 18.29 -19.57 12.82
CA GLN A 344 17.14 -19.89 13.67
C GLN A 344 17.08 -19.02 14.93
N SER A 345 18.20 -18.89 15.65
CA SER A 345 18.29 -18.05 16.85
C SER A 345 17.95 -16.58 16.57
N ARG A 346 18.40 -16.06 15.42
CA ARG A 346 18.10 -14.69 14.98
C ARG A 346 16.66 -14.50 14.52
N ILE A 347 16.05 -15.51 13.88
CA ILE A 347 14.61 -15.49 13.55
C ILE A 347 13.79 -15.44 14.84
N ALA A 348 14.10 -16.30 15.82
CA ALA A 348 13.39 -16.30 17.11
C ALA A 348 13.47 -14.93 17.79
N ALA A 349 14.67 -14.33 17.85
CA ALA A 349 14.86 -12.99 18.39
C ALA A 349 14.09 -11.92 17.57
N GLY A 350 14.19 -11.94 16.24
CA GLY A 350 13.52 -10.99 15.37
C GLY A 350 12.00 -11.08 15.44
N MET A 351 11.43 -12.27 15.62
CA MET A 351 9.99 -12.49 15.82
C MET A 351 9.48 -11.86 17.12
N VAL A 352 10.27 -11.93 18.20
CA VAL A 352 9.94 -11.23 19.45
C VAL A 352 9.85 -9.73 19.22
N TRP A 353 10.86 -9.16 18.56
CA TRP A 353 10.85 -7.74 18.21
C TRP A 353 9.70 -7.35 17.27
N LEU A 354 9.40 -8.19 16.29
CA LEU A 354 8.25 -7.99 15.40
C LEU A 354 6.95 -7.93 16.20
N GLY A 355 6.73 -8.88 17.12
CA GLY A 355 5.56 -8.88 18.01
C GLY A 355 5.41 -7.57 18.78
N ILE A 356 6.50 -7.04 19.34
CA ILE A 356 6.52 -5.74 20.04
C ILE A 356 6.22 -4.59 19.07
N ALA A 357 6.81 -4.61 17.87
CA ALA A 357 6.66 -3.57 16.85
C ALA A 357 5.24 -3.47 16.25
N LEU A 358 4.44 -4.55 16.31
CA LEU A 358 3.09 -4.56 15.76
C LEU A 358 2.12 -3.61 16.46
N LEU A 359 2.29 -3.34 17.76
CA LEU A 359 1.47 -2.37 18.49
C LEU A 359 1.67 -0.92 17.99
N PRO A 360 2.89 -0.35 17.99
CA PRO A 360 3.09 0.97 17.43
C PRO A 360 2.83 1.00 15.91
N ALA A 361 3.06 -0.10 15.18
CA ALA A 361 2.69 -0.18 13.76
C ALA A 361 1.17 0.00 13.55
N ALA A 362 0.35 -0.68 14.34
CA ALA A 362 -1.11 -0.58 14.24
C ALA A 362 -1.59 0.87 14.44
N ILE A 363 -1.02 1.56 15.43
CA ILE A 363 -1.29 2.97 15.70
C ILE A 363 -0.82 3.87 14.54
N ALA A 364 0.42 3.69 14.09
CA ALA A 364 1.01 4.49 13.02
C ALA A 364 0.23 4.36 11.70
N PHE A 365 -0.14 3.15 11.30
CA PHE A 365 -0.83 2.88 10.03
C PHE A 365 -2.25 3.45 10.04
N THR A 366 -2.95 3.31 11.16
CA THR A 366 -4.29 3.92 11.29
C THR A 366 -4.21 5.44 11.29
N TYR A 367 -3.22 6.04 11.94
CA TYR A 367 -3.04 7.49 11.87
C TYR A 367 -2.63 7.98 10.47
N ASP A 368 -1.88 7.19 9.71
CA ASP A 368 -1.64 7.51 8.30
C ASP A 368 -2.97 7.57 7.55
N GLY A 369 -3.86 6.59 7.73
CA GLY A 369 -5.22 6.62 7.17
C GLY A 369 -6.01 7.88 7.57
N VAL A 370 -5.96 8.28 8.84
CA VAL A 370 -6.61 9.50 9.34
C VAL A 370 -6.04 10.77 8.68
N LEU A 371 -4.70 10.88 8.60
CA LEU A 371 -4.03 12.06 8.02
C LEU A 371 -4.21 12.15 6.51
N ILE A 372 -4.21 11.01 5.81
CA ILE A 372 -4.57 10.95 4.39
C ILE A 372 -6.03 11.41 4.24
N GLY A 373 -6.96 10.91 5.05
CA GLY A 373 -8.37 11.33 5.03
C GLY A 373 -8.59 12.80 5.42
N ALA A 374 -7.64 13.41 6.12
CA ALA A 374 -7.63 14.84 6.46
C ALA A 374 -6.89 15.71 5.44
N SER A 375 -6.52 15.15 4.27
CA SER A 375 -5.80 15.86 3.20
C SER A 375 -4.41 16.39 3.59
N ASP A 376 -3.81 15.89 4.68
CA ASP A 376 -2.53 16.41 5.20
C ASP A 376 -1.30 15.72 4.59
N TYR A 377 -1.32 15.57 3.25
CA TYR A 377 -0.28 14.87 2.49
C TYR A 377 1.10 15.50 2.66
N ARG A 378 1.15 16.84 2.71
CA ARG A 378 2.39 17.61 2.88
C ARG A 378 3.09 17.24 4.18
N PHE A 379 2.35 17.11 5.27
CA PHE A 379 2.89 16.68 6.54
C PHE A 379 3.40 15.25 6.46
N LEU A 380 2.60 14.33 5.92
CA LEU A 380 2.99 12.92 5.79
C LEU A 380 4.29 12.73 5.00
N GLY A 381 4.43 13.41 3.86
CA GLY A 381 5.66 13.36 3.05
C GLY A 381 6.87 13.94 3.80
N ARG A 382 6.72 15.11 4.43
CA ARG A 382 7.82 15.75 5.18
C ARG A 382 8.22 14.98 6.44
N ALA A 383 7.24 14.46 7.17
CA ALA A 383 7.49 13.63 8.35
C ALA A 383 8.23 12.35 7.96
N ALA A 384 7.83 11.70 6.86
CA ALA A 384 8.50 10.51 6.34
C ALA A 384 9.99 10.74 6.05
N VAL A 385 10.33 11.86 5.40
CA VAL A 385 11.72 12.29 5.17
C VAL A 385 12.42 12.64 6.49
N GLY A 386 11.73 13.34 7.40
CA GLY A 386 12.28 13.68 8.72
C GLY A 386 12.69 12.46 9.54
N TYR A 387 11.95 11.34 9.43
CA TYR A 387 12.31 10.09 10.10
C TYR A 387 13.64 9.51 9.62
N LEU A 388 14.08 9.80 8.39
CA LEU A 388 15.41 9.38 7.90
C LEU A 388 16.54 9.99 8.74
N GLY A 389 16.36 11.22 9.22
CA GLY A 389 17.31 11.89 10.10
C GLY A 389 17.57 11.15 11.42
N VAL A 390 16.60 10.35 11.89
CA VAL A 390 16.76 9.51 13.08
C VAL A 390 17.25 8.11 12.72
N MET A 391 16.87 7.58 11.57
CA MET A 391 17.33 6.26 11.12
C MET A 391 18.81 6.23 10.74
N ILE A 392 19.38 7.33 10.24
CA ILE A 392 20.80 7.39 9.86
C ILE A 392 21.73 7.19 11.08
N PRO A 393 21.61 7.95 12.19
CA PRO A 393 22.42 7.70 13.39
C PRO A 393 22.25 6.30 13.96
N ILE A 394 21.03 5.75 13.95
CA ILE A 394 20.76 4.38 14.41
C ILE A 394 21.51 3.37 13.55
N ALA A 395 21.46 3.52 12.21
CA ALA A 395 22.19 2.67 11.29
C ALA A 395 23.71 2.73 11.54
N ILE A 396 24.26 3.93 11.75
CA ILE A 396 25.67 4.13 12.10
C ILE A 396 26.01 3.41 13.42
N ALA A 397 25.19 3.59 14.46
CA ALA A 397 25.40 2.97 15.77
C ALA A 397 25.42 1.43 15.69
N ILE A 398 24.52 0.84 14.91
CA ILE A 398 24.47 -0.61 14.69
C ILE A 398 25.73 -1.09 13.95
N LEU A 399 26.20 -0.34 12.95
CA LEU A 399 27.42 -0.69 12.21
C LEU A 399 28.69 -0.52 13.06
N THR A 400 28.71 0.42 14.01
CA THR A 400 29.82 0.57 14.96
C THR A 400 29.84 -0.50 16.04
N TRP A 401 28.67 -1.03 16.41
CA TRP A 401 28.53 -2.10 17.40
C TRP A 401 27.79 -3.31 16.81
N PRO A 402 28.41 -4.10 15.91
CA PRO A 402 27.72 -5.21 15.26
C PRO A 402 27.15 -6.26 16.21
N SER A 403 27.63 -6.31 17.46
CA SER A 403 27.15 -7.21 18.51
C SER A 403 25.66 -7.03 18.87
N VAL A 404 25.04 -5.87 18.61
CA VAL A 404 23.57 -5.73 18.78
C VAL A 404 22.77 -6.57 17.76
N GLY A 405 23.41 -6.98 16.65
CA GLY A 405 22.86 -7.92 15.68
C GLY A 405 21.46 -7.54 15.17
N ILE A 406 20.61 -8.56 14.97
CA ILE A 406 19.23 -8.37 14.51
C ILE A 406 18.36 -7.55 15.48
N GLY A 407 18.67 -7.61 16.78
CA GLY A 407 17.94 -6.86 17.80
C GLY A 407 18.13 -5.35 17.63
N GLY A 408 19.34 -4.89 17.31
CA GLY A 408 19.61 -3.48 17.03
C GLY A 408 18.81 -2.96 15.83
N ILE A 409 18.72 -3.74 14.76
CA ILE A 409 17.97 -3.37 13.55
C ILE A 409 16.48 -3.21 13.87
N TRP A 410 15.88 -4.19 14.56
CA TRP A 410 14.48 -4.12 14.91
C TRP A 410 14.15 -3.11 16.01
N ALA A 411 15.08 -2.84 16.93
CA ALA A 411 14.96 -1.71 17.85
C ALA A 411 14.89 -0.38 17.08
N GLY A 412 15.68 -0.23 16.01
CA GLY A 412 15.58 0.89 15.08
C GLY A 412 14.21 1.01 14.43
N TRP A 413 13.66 -0.10 13.92
CA TRP A 413 12.29 -0.14 13.38
C TRP A 413 11.23 0.20 14.43
N LEU A 414 11.41 -0.26 15.67
CA LEU A 414 10.51 0.07 16.77
C LEU A 414 10.53 1.58 17.06
N VAL A 415 11.72 2.19 17.15
CA VAL A 415 11.86 3.65 17.30
C VAL A 415 11.18 4.39 16.15
N TRP A 416 11.40 3.95 14.92
CA TRP A 416 10.75 4.51 13.73
C TRP A 416 9.22 4.46 13.81
N LEU A 417 8.65 3.30 14.17
CA LEU A 417 7.20 3.12 14.29
C LEU A 417 6.61 3.91 15.46
N MET A 418 7.30 3.98 16.60
CA MET A 418 6.87 4.79 17.74
C MET A 418 6.90 6.29 17.42
N MET A 419 7.96 6.76 16.75
CA MET A 419 8.03 8.14 16.27
C MET A 419 6.87 8.44 15.33
N ARG A 420 6.60 7.56 14.35
CA ARG A 420 5.45 7.69 13.45
C ARG A 420 4.14 7.76 14.20
N ALA A 421 3.90 6.83 15.11
CA ALA A 421 2.69 6.80 15.93
C ALA A 421 2.52 8.10 16.75
N GLY A 422 3.57 8.56 17.43
CA GLY A 422 3.53 9.75 18.29
C GLY A 422 3.41 11.06 17.52
N VAL A 423 4.24 11.26 16.48
CA VAL A 423 4.23 12.46 15.64
C VAL A 423 2.89 12.60 14.91
N ASN A 424 2.37 11.49 14.36
CA ASN A 424 1.06 11.51 13.71
C ASN A 424 -0.07 11.72 14.73
N HIS A 425 0.00 11.12 15.92
CA HIS A 425 -0.97 11.37 16.99
C HIS A 425 -1.08 12.84 17.33
N VAL A 426 0.05 13.50 17.61
CA VAL A 426 0.09 14.94 17.93
C VAL A 426 -0.49 15.78 16.80
N ARG A 427 -0.19 15.43 15.54
CA ARG A 427 -0.72 16.13 14.38
C ARG A 427 -2.24 15.97 14.26
N VAL A 428 -2.75 14.75 14.43
CA VAL A 428 -4.19 14.47 14.40
C VAL A 428 -4.93 15.21 15.52
N GLN A 429 -4.39 15.24 16.75
CA GLN A 429 -4.99 16.00 17.85
C GLN A 429 -5.02 17.51 17.55
N ARG A 430 -4.01 18.07 16.87
CA ARG A 430 -4.02 19.48 16.48
C ARG A 430 -5.03 19.78 15.37
N LEU A 431 -5.23 18.85 14.43
CA LEU A 431 -6.15 19.01 13.30
C LEU A 431 -7.61 18.82 13.71
N LEU A 432 -7.90 17.75 14.46
CA LEU A 432 -9.27 17.34 14.80
C LEU A 432 -9.69 17.75 16.22
N GLY A 433 -8.73 17.95 17.14
CA GLY A 433 -9.01 18.23 18.56
C GLY A 433 -9.36 19.69 18.88
N LYS A 434 -9.19 20.65 17.96
CA LYS A 434 -9.69 22.03 18.11
C LYS A 434 -11.21 22.15 17.84
N GLY A 435 -11.98 21.18 18.34
CA GLY A 435 -13.42 21.07 18.19
C GLY A 435 -14.13 20.78 19.51
N SER A 436 -13.62 21.27 20.65
CA SER A 436 -14.46 21.42 21.82
C SER A 436 -15.48 22.51 21.52
N PRO A 437 -16.80 22.23 21.51
CA PRO A 437 -17.78 23.29 21.47
C PRO A 437 -17.52 24.17 22.68
N SER A 438 -17.54 25.50 22.48
CA SER A 438 -17.80 26.43 23.55
C SER A 438 -19.02 25.90 24.31
N LEU A 439 -18.78 25.42 25.54
CA LEU A 439 -19.83 25.26 26.52
C LEU A 439 -20.62 26.56 26.48
N ALA A 440 -21.91 26.42 26.17
CA ALA A 440 -22.87 27.49 26.30
C ALA A 440 -22.59 28.21 27.64
N GLN A 441 -22.15 29.46 27.57
CA GLN A 441 -22.35 30.33 28.71
C GLN A 441 -23.86 30.54 28.80
N PRO A 442 -24.47 30.25 29.96
CA PRO A 442 -25.88 30.53 30.15
C PRO A 442 -26.08 32.03 30.05
N VAL A 443 -27.21 32.39 29.44
CA VAL A 443 -27.77 33.72 29.42
C VAL A 443 -27.77 34.30 30.84
N SER A 444 -27.25 35.53 30.96
CA SER A 444 -27.81 36.54 31.85
C SER A 444 -27.79 37.88 31.13
#